data_AF-L8JKX4-F1
#
_entry.id   AF-L8JKX4-F1
#
_cell.length_a   1.000
_cell.length_b   1.000
_cell.length_c   1.000
_cell.angle_alpha   90.00
_cell.angle_beta   90.00
_cell.angle_gamma   90.00
#
_symmetry.space_group_name_H-M   'P 1'
#
loop_
_entity.id
_entity.type
_entity.pdbx_description
1 polymer ?
#
loop_
_entity_poly.entity_id
_entity_poly.type
_entity_poly.pdbx_seq_one_letter_code
_entity_poly.pdbx_strand_id
1 'polypeptide(L)'
;MRISGLLYVVELRVMNIFIMIAGILTAIKALRRMSPEEFTYFKGMGTGILTGIVGSVLFGLFIFFYVSFLDTGLMQSIIENEPMGRFMNPYIVSVIIVVEGIASALLVTFVLMNYLDPTKMH
;
A
#
# COMPACT_ATOMS: atom_id res chain seq x y z
N MET A 1 -23.61 19.18 11.17
CA MET A 1 -24.17 18.20 10.21
C MET A 1 -23.07 17.20 9.86
N ARG A 2 -23.41 15.92 9.94
CA ARG A 2 -22.51 14.75 10.03
C ARG A 2 -21.81 14.45 8.70
N ILE A 3 -20.74 15.17 8.38
CA ILE A 3 -19.81 14.78 7.30
C ILE A 3 -18.74 13.79 7.82
N SER A 4 -18.62 13.64 9.14
CA SER A 4 -17.64 12.78 9.81
C SER A 4 -18.14 11.36 10.11
N GLY A 5 -19.03 10.81 9.26
CA GLY A 5 -19.47 9.41 9.32
C GLY A 5 -18.74 8.48 8.35
N LEU A 6 -18.05 9.03 7.35
CA LEU A 6 -17.22 8.30 6.36
C LEU A 6 -15.82 7.94 6.91
N LEU A 7 -15.57 8.27 8.18
CA LEU A 7 -14.35 7.96 8.91
C LEU A 7 -14.43 6.60 9.61
N TYR A 8 -15.22 5.66 9.09
CA TYR A 8 -14.94 4.26 9.36
C TYR A 8 -13.63 3.95 8.64
N VAL A 9 -12.54 3.89 9.41
CA VAL A 9 -11.12 3.75 9.04
C VAL A 9 -10.82 2.61 8.04
N VAL A 10 -11.80 1.74 7.77
CA VAL A 10 -11.77 0.69 6.76
C VAL A 10 -11.89 1.23 5.32
N GLU A 11 -12.75 2.23 5.07
CA GLU A 11 -13.02 2.72 3.69
C GLU A 11 -11.78 3.40 3.08
N LEU A 12 -11.05 4.17 3.89
CA LEU A 12 -9.75 4.75 3.53
C LEU A 12 -8.69 3.67 3.27
N ARG A 13 -8.73 2.56 4.03
CA ARG A 13 -7.81 1.43 3.87
C ARG A 13 -8.06 0.70 2.54
N VAL A 14 -9.32 0.54 2.17
CA VAL A 14 -9.73 -0.01 0.87
C VAL A 14 -9.28 0.90 -0.28
N MET A 15 -9.42 2.22 -0.14
CA MET A 15 -8.95 3.18 -1.15
C MET A 15 -7.43 3.11 -1.37
N ASN A 16 -6.64 2.95 -0.31
CA ASN A 16 -5.18 2.78 -0.42
C ASN A 16 -4.79 1.54 -1.24
N ILE A 17 -5.56 0.45 -1.14
CA ILE A 17 -5.32 -0.75 -1.94
C ILE A 17 -5.52 -0.46 -3.43
N PHE A 18 -6.54 0.30 -3.82
CA PHE A 18 -6.75 0.67 -5.23
C PHE A 18 -5.63 1.53 -5.79
N ILE A 19 -5.14 2.50 -5.01
CA ILE A 19 -4.00 3.35 -5.40
C ILE A 19 -2.74 2.49 -5.60
N MET A 20 -2.48 1.56 -4.68
CA MET A 20 -1.36 0.63 -4.77
C MET A 20 -1.48 -0.31 -5.99
N ILE A 21 -2.65 -0.87 -6.26
CA ILE A 21 -2.91 -1.69 -7.45
C ILE A 21 -2.60 -0.87 -8.72
N ALA A 22 -3.11 0.36 -8.80
CA ALA A 22 -2.87 1.23 -9.94
C ALA A 22 -1.37 1.50 -10.14
N GLY A 23 -0.65 1.85 -9.07
CA GLY A 23 0.79 2.10 -9.10
C GLY A 23 1.60 0.89 -9.57
N ILE A 24 1.36 -0.28 -8.97
CA ILE A 24 2.03 -1.54 -9.33
C ILE A 24 1.71 -1.92 -10.79
N LEU A 25 0.44 -1.83 -11.21
CA LEU A 25 0.03 -2.08 -12.59
C LEU A 25 0.76 -1.18 -13.58
N THR A 26 0.84 0.13 -13.29
CA THR A 26 1.54 1.07 -14.17
C THR A 26 3.03 0.76 -14.25
N ALA A 27 3.68 0.39 -13.14
CA ALA A 27 5.09 0.02 -13.13
C ALA A 27 5.36 -1.25 -13.96
N ILE A 28 4.54 -2.29 -13.80
CA ILE A 28 4.66 -3.53 -14.59
C ILE A 28 4.42 -3.26 -16.07
N LYS A 29 3.40 -2.46 -16.42
CA LYS A 29 3.11 -2.08 -17.82
C LYS A 29 4.24 -1.24 -18.42
N ALA A 30 4.83 -0.33 -17.65
CA ALA A 30 5.97 0.47 -18.09
C ALA A 30 7.18 -0.42 -18.39
N LEU A 31 7.50 -1.37 -17.50
CA LEU A 31 8.56 -2.36 -17.72
C LEU A 31 8.34 -3.14 -19.02
N ARG A 32 7.11 -3.64 -19.24
CA ARG A 32 6.74 -4.36 -20.47
C ARG A 32 6.88 -3.50 -21.73
N ARG A 33 6.62 -2.19 -21.65
CA ARG A 33 6.75 -1.26 -22.79
C ARG A 33 8.20 -0.89 -23.09
N MET A 34 9.03 -0.72 -22.07
CA MET A 34 10.42 -0.29 -22.22
C MET A 34 11.35 -1.44 -22.61
N SER A 35 11.08 -2.64 -22.11
CA SER A 35 11.94 -3.82 -22.34
C SER A 35 11.09 -5.07 -22.62
N PRO A 36 10.34 -5.12 -23.74
CA PRO A 36 9.43 -6.22 -24.05
C PRO A 36 10.14 -7.57 -24.19
N GLU A 37 11.34 -7.60 -24.76
CA GLU A 37 12.14 -8.83 -24.95
C GLU A 37 12.69 -9.39 -23.63
N GLU A 38 12.83 -8.54 -22.61
CA GLU A 38 13.30 -8.94 -21.29
C GLU A 38 12.16 -9.17 -20.29
N PHE A 39 10.91 -8.97 -20.70
CA PHE A 39 9.77 -9.09 -19.80
C PHE A 39 9.51 -10.56 -19.45
N THR A 40 9.98 -10.98 -18.27
CA THR A 40 9.72 -12.29 -17.69
C THR A 40 8.83 -12.17 -16.46
N TYR A 41 8.14 -13.26 -16.09
CA TYR A 41 7.31 -13.32 -14.89
C TYR A 41 8.08 -12.86 -13.64
N PHE A 42 9.30 -13.36 -13.44
CA PHE A 42 10.14 -12.99 -12.29
C PHE A 42 10.56 -11.52 -12.30
N LYS A 43 10.89 -10.94 -13.46
CA LYS A 43 11.22 -9.51 -13.55
C LYS A 43 10.00 -8.63 -13.25
N GLY A 44 8.83 -8.96 -13.81
CA GLY A 44 7.58 -8.24 -13.52
C GLY A 44 7.19 -8.32 -12.05
N MET A 45 7.31 -9.51 -11.45
CA MET A 45 7.08 -9.71 -10.01
C MET A 45 8.06 -8.91 -9.16
N GLY A 46 9.37 -8.94 -9.48
CA GLY A 46 10.37 -8.15 -8.77
C GLY A 46 10.09 -6.64 -8.82
N THR A 47 9.77 -6.11 -10.01
CA THR A 47 9.43 -4.70 -10.19
C THR A 47 8.16 -4.30 -9.43
N GLY A 48 7.11 -5.13 -9.47
CA GLY A 48 5.88 -4.85 -8.72
C GLY A 48 6.10 -4.81 -7.21
N ILE A 49 6.84 -5.79 -6.67
CA ILE A 49 7.19 -5.87 -5.25
C ILE A 49 8.01 -4.65 -4.83
N LEU A 50 9.08 -4.32 -5.57
CA LEU A 50 9.93 -3.16 -5.26
C LEU A 50 9.14 -1.85 -5.29
N THR A 51 8.28 -1.67 -6.31
CA THR A 51 7.43 -0.48 -6.43
C THR A 51 6.49 -0.35 -5.22
N GLY A 52 5.85 -1.46 -4.83
CA GLY A 52 4.94 -1.47 -3.68
C GLY A 52 5.65 -1.28 -2.34
N ILE A 53 6.86 -1.82 -2.15
CA ILE A 53 7.68 -1.57 -0.96
C ILE A 53 8.04 -0.09 -0.86
N VAL A 54 8.57 0.50 -1.93
CA VAL A 54 8.96 1.92 -1.95
C VAL A 54 7.75 2.80 -1.68
N GLY A 55 6.61 2.52 -2.33
CA GLY A 55 5.35 3.24 -2.09
C GLY A 55 4.88 3.13 -0.65
N SER A 56 4.94 1.94 -0.05
CA SER A 56 4.52 1.70 1.34
C SER A 56 5.41 2.42 2.34
N VAL A 57 6.73 2.43 2.13
CA VAL A 57 7.69 3.16 2.98
C VAL A 57 7.45 4.66 2.90
N LEU A 58 7.30 5.22 1.70
CA LEU A 58 7.00 6.64 1.53
C LEU A 58 5.67 7.03 2.19
N PHE A 59 4.65 6.19 2.06
CA PHE A 59 3.36 6.40 2.71
C PHE A 59 3.46 6.33 4.24
N GLY A 60 4.19 5.34 4.78
CA GLY A 60 4.41 5.24 6.22
C GLY A 60 5.17 6.44 6.79
N LEU A 61 6.20 6.93 6.08
CA LEU A 61 6.90 8.16 6.44
C LEU A 61 5.95 9.37 6.42
N PHE A 62 5.11 9.50 5.39
CA PHE A 62 4.12 10.55 5.33
C PHE A 62 3.16 10.51 6.53
N ILE A 63 2.63 9.32 6.88
CA ILE A 63 1.76 9.15 8.04
C ILE A 63 2.49 9.49 9.35
N PHE A 64 3.75 9.08 9.48
CA PHE A 64 4.56 9.43 10.65
C PHE A 64 4.64 10.95 10.84
N PHE A 65 4.96 11.71 9.80
CA PHE A 65 5.01 13.17 9.87
C PHE A 65 3.62 13.78 10.11
N TYR A 66 2.59 13.28 9.42
CA TYR A 66 1.22 13.77 9.54
C TYR A 66 0.71 13.68 10.98
N VAL A 67 0.84 12.50 11.59
CA VAL A 67 0.32 12.25 12.93
C VAL A 67 1.21 12.87 14.02
N SER A 68 2.50 13.08 13.74
CA SER A 68 3.42 13.69 14.71
C SER A 68 3.32 15.22 14.76
N PHE A 69 3.04 15.89 13.64
CA PHE A 69 3.16 17.36 13.55
C PHE A 69 1.87 18.08 13.13
N LEU A 70 0.97 17.43 12.40
CA LEU A 70 -0.18 18.10 11.79
C LEU A 70 -1.48 17.83 12.56
N ASP A 71 -1.73 16.59 12.98
CA ASP A 71 -3.03 16.21 13.57
C ASP A 71 -2.91 15.17 14.69
N THR A 72 -2.96 15.65 15.93
CA THR A 72 -3.02 14.80 17.13
C THR A 72 -4.39 14.13 17.31
N GLY A 73 -5.45 14.65 16.69
CA GLY A 73 -6.79 14.08 16.74
C GLY A 73 -6.87 12.73 16.01
N LEU A 74 -6.11 12.57 14.93
CA LEU A 74 -5.99 11.29 14.23
C LEU A 74 -5.32 10.21 15.09
N MET A 75 -4.24 10.54 15.81
CA MET A 75 -3.62 9.61 16.76
C MET A 75 -4.60 9.19 17.85
N GLN A 76 -5.36 10.15 18.39
CA GLN A 76 -6.31 9.87 19.45
C GLN A 76 -7.46 8.97 18.97
N SER A 77 -7.97 9.21 17.76
CA SER A 77 -8.94 8.32 17.11
C SER A 77 -8.37 6.91 16.90
N ILE A 78 -7.09 6.78 16.55
CA ILE A 78 -6.44 5.48 16.38
C ILE A 78 -6.32 4.75 17.74
N ILE A 79 -5.98 5.47 18.81
CA ILE A 79 -5.90 4.92 20.18
C ILE A 79 -7.27 4.43 20.67
N GLU A 80 -8.35 5.14 20.36
CA GLU A 80 -9.70 4.84 20.83
C GLU A 80 -10.37 3.69 20.07
N ASN A 81 -10.05 3.52 18.79
CA ASN A 81 -10.73 2.54 17.92
C ASN A 81 -9.97 1.22 17.75
N GLU A 82 -8.66 1.18 18.02
CA GLU A 82 -7.87 -0.03 17.83
C GLU A 82 -7.71 -0.82 19.15
N PRO A 83 -7.83 -2.17 19.14
CA PRO A 83 -7.77 -3.00 20.35
C PRO A 83 -6.48 -2.83 21.17
N MET A 84 -5.38 -2.46 20.52
CA MET A 84 -4.06 -2.24 21.13
C MET A 84 -3.66 -0.75 21.16
N GLY A 85 -4.64 0.15 20.99
CA GLY A 85 -4.42 1.59 20.88
C GLY A 85 -3.64 2.22 22.04
N ARG A 86 -3.79 1.72 23.26
CA ARG A 86 -3.08 2.23 24.46
C ARG A 86 -1.54 2.15 24.35
N PHE A 87 -1.01 1.25 23.52
CA PHE A 87 0.44 1.12 23.29
C PHE A 87 0.89 1.80 22.00
N MET A 88 -0.03 2.40 21.23
CA MET A 88 0.29 3.00 19.96
C MET A 88 0.84 4.41 20.12
N ASN A 89 1.91 4.65 19.37
CA ASN A 89 2.53 5.94 19.20
C ASN A 89 2.75 6.18 17.69
N PRO A 90 3.08 7.41 17.25
CA PRO A 90 3.27 7.71 15.83
C PRO A 90 4.25 6.76 15.13
N TYR A 91 5.31 6.34 15.82
CA TYR A 91 6.29 5.38 15.30
C TYR A 91 5.66 4.01 15.03
N ILE A 92 4.99 3.41 16.01
CA ILE A 92 4.37 2.08 15.92
C ILE A 92 3.31 2.07 14.81
N VAL A 93 2.44 3.10 14.77
CA VAL A 93 1.40 3.22 13.73
C VAL A 93 2.02 3.26 12.34
N SER A 94 3.05 4.09 12.14
CA SER A 94 3.72 4.19 10.84
C SER A 94 4.37 2.87 10.41
N VAL A 95 5.03 2.16 11.33
CA VAL A 95 5.66 0.87 11.05
C VAL A 95 4.63 -0.20 10.70
N ILE A 96 3.53 -0.28 11.44
CA ILE A 96 2.43 -1.21 11.14
C ILE A 96 1.90 -0.95 9.72
N ILE A 97 1.66 0.31 9.37
CA ILE A 97 1.18 0.69 8.03
C ILE A 97 2.18 0.29 6.94
N VAL A 98 3.49 0.49 7.16
CA VAL A 98 4.51 0.03 6.20
C VAL A 98 4.46 -1.49 6.05
N VAL A 99 4.40 -2.24 7.15
CA VAL A 99 4.36 -3.71 7.11
C VAL A 99 3.09 -4.22 6.42
N GLU A 100 1.92 -3.67 6.74
CA GLU A 100 0.65 -3.97 6.07
C GLU A 100 0.70 -3.62 4.57
N GLY A 101 1.29 -2.47 4.23
CA GLY A 101 1.49 -2.03 2.85
C GLY A 101 2.38 -2.97 2.06
N ILE A 102 3.51 -3.41 2.64
CA ILE A 102 4.41 -4.39 2.02
C ILE A 102 3.71 -5.73 1.81
N ALA A 103 3.00 -6.24 2.83
CA ALA A 103 2.24 -7.48 2.71
C ALA A 103 1.19 -7.39 1.60
N SER A 104 0.48 -6.27 1.52
CA SER A 104 -0.50 -6.00 0.47
C SER A 104 0.15 -5.90 -0.91
N ALA A 105 1.30 -5.24 -1.02
CA ALA A 105 2.05 -5.13 -2.27
C ALA A 105 2.51 -6.49 -2.79
N LEU A 106 2.94 -7.40 -1.91
CA LEU A 106 3.29 -8.78 -2.25
C LEU A 106 2.08 -9.52 -2.83
N LEU A 107 0.93 -9.46 -2.15
CA LEU A 107 -0.31 -10.13 -2.60
C LEU A 107 -0.82 -9.54 -3.91
N VAL A 108 -0.88 -8.22 -4.01
CA VAL A 108 -1.32 -7.51 -5.23
C VAL A 108 -0.40 -7.85 -6.39
N THR A 109 0.92 -7.79 -6.21
CA THR A 109 1.87 -8.13 -7.27
C THR A 109 1.71 -9.58 -7.70
N PHE A 110 1.52 -10.50 -6.76
CA PHE A 110 1.30 -11.91 -7.06
C PHE A 110 0.03 -12.13 -7.91
N VAL A 111 -1.09 -11.51 -7.54
CA VAL A 111 -2.35 -11.61 -8.29
C VAL A 111 -2.21 -10.98 -9.68
N LEU A 112 -1.61 -9.79 -9.76
CA LEU A 112 -1.42 -9.08 -11.02
C LEU A 112 -0.52 -9.84 -11.98
N MET A 113 0.60 -10.40 -11.50
CA MET A 113 1.48 -11.19 -12.33
C MET A 113 0.84 -12.50 -12.78
N ASN A 114 0.03 -13.14 -11.94
CA ASN A 114 -0.77 -14.31 -12.34
C ASN A 114 -1.83 -14.01 -13.40
N TYR A 115 -2.38 -12.79 -13.37
CA TYR A 115 -3.36 -12.33 -14.36
C TYR A 115 -2.70 -11.88 -15.67
N LEU A 116 -1.52 -11.27 -15.58
CA LEU A 116 -0.74 -10.78 -16.72
C LEU A 116 0.17 -11.86 -17.34
N ASP A 117 0.21 -13.06 -16.76
CA ASP A 117 1.13 -14.12 -17.12
C ASP A 117 0.99 -14.49 -18.62
N PRO A 118 2.02 -14.27 -19.44
CA PRO A 118 2.00 -14.64 -20.86
C PRO A 118 1.90 -16.16 -21.06
N THR A 119 2.31 -16.96 -20.08
CA THR A 119 2.37 -18.43 -20.20
C THR A 119 1.00 -19.12 -20.09
N LYS A 120 -0.03 -18.41 -19.62
CA LYS A 120 -1.42 -18.92 -19.58
C LYS A 120 -2.23 -18.60 -20.85
N MET A 121 -1.62 -17.99 -21.87
CA MET A 121 -2.25 -17.76 -23.19
C MET A 121 -1.95 -18.86 -24.22
N HIS A 122 -1.77 -20.11 -23.77
CA HIS A 122 -1.70 -21.29 -24.62
C HIS A 122 -2.70 -22.34 -24.17
#